data_AF-A0A7V9SW94-F1
#
_entry.id   AF-A0A7V9SW94-F1
#
_cell.length_a   1.000
_cell.length_b   1.000
_cell.length_c   1.000
_cell.angle_alpha   90.00
_cell.angle_beta   90.00
_cell.angle_gamma   90.00
#
_symmetry.space_group_name_H-M   'P 1'
#
loop_
_entity.id
_entity.type
_entity.pdbx_description
1 polymer ?
#
loop_
_entity_poly.entity_id
_entity_poly.type
_entity_poly.pdbx_seq_one_letter_code
_entity_poly.pdbx_strand_id
1 'polypeptide(L)'
;MITPTSTPNHGPFDTLYVFPDCSTCKPVSDAVPGHGDYNGGRWMLMQAYGITSQLTNAVAVEASASSIVDTGHRFVCPLIRAG
;
A
#
# COMPACT_ATOMS: atom_id res chain seq x y z
N MET A 1 21.68 -8.75 -11.82
CA MET A 1 20.65 -8.09 -10.99
C MET A 1 19.87 -7.18 -11.91
N ILE A 2 18.57 -7.38 -12.02
CA ILE A 2 17.70 -6.49 -12.79
C ILE A 2 17.01 -5.63 -11.73
N THR A 3 17.56 -4.46 -11.44
CA THR A 3 16.83 -3.45 -10.69
C THR A 3 15.73 -2.97 -11.62
N PRO A 4 14.42 -3.09 -11.28
CA PRO A 4 13.38 -2.58 -12.15
C PRO A 4 13.50 -1.06 -12.21
N THR A 5 13.94 -0.51 -13.35
CA THR A 5 14.17 0.94 -13.56
C THR A 5 12.88 1.74 -13.78
N SER A 6 11.76 1.28 -13.24
CA SER A 6 10.49 2.00 -13.34
C SER A 6 9.57 1.63 -12.18
N THR A 7 10.04 1.82 -10.95
CA THR A 7 9.07 2.08 -9.88
C THR A 7 8.48 3.46 -10.16
N PRO A 8 7.15 3.57 -10.38
CA PRO A 8 6.52 4.86 -10.52
C PRO A 8 6.91 5.73 -9.33
N ASN A 9 7.24 7.00 -9.56
CA ASN A 9 7.40 7.92 -8.44
C ASN A 9 6.02 8.13 -7.80
N HIS A 10 5.73 7.41 -6.71
CA HIS A 10 4.45 7.47 -5.98
C HIS A 10 4.27 8.79 -5.19
N GLY A 11 5.14 9.78 -5.41
CA GLY A 11 5.10 11.05 -4.72
C GLY A 11 5.74 10.97 -3.32
N PRO A 12 5.43 11.91 -2.41
CA PRO A 12 6.13 12.00 -1.12
C PRO A 12 5.69 10.96 -0.06
N PHE A 13 4.72 10.11 -0.37
CA PHE A 13 4.12 9.13 0.54
C PHE A 13 4.05 7.73 -0.10
N ASP A 14 4.27 6.71 0.72
CA ASP A 14 3.97 5.31 0.46
C ASP A 14 2.47 5.06 0.68
N THR A 15 1.88 4.09 -0.01
CA THR A 15 0.46 3.75 0.08
C THR A 15 0.21 2.59 1.03
N LEU A 16 -0.72 2.79 1.97
CA LEU A 16 -1.30 1.72 2.77
C LEU A 16 -2.75 1.49 2.34
N TYR A 17 -3.01 0.34 1.76
CA TYR A 17 -4.34 -0.09 1.34
C TYR A 17 -5.06 -0.79 2.49
N VAL A 18 -6.28 -0.33 2.79
CA VAL A 18 -7.22 -0.99 3.71
C VAL A 18 -8.42 -1.51 2.94
N PHE A 19 -9.08 -2.54 3.49
CA PHE A 19 -10.15 -3.29 2.81
C PHE A 19 -11.47 -3.16 3.58
N PRO A 20 -12.31 -2.16 3.28
CA PRO A 20 -13.59 -1.97 3.96
C PRO A 20 -14.54 -3.18 3.84
N ASP A 21 -14.47 -3.89 2.72
CA ASP A 21 -15.33 -5.04 2.42
C ASP A 21 -14.78 -6.38 2.97
N CYS A 22 -13.64 -6.35 3.68
CA CYS A 22 -13.05 -7.51 4.34
C CYS A 22 -12.53 -7.15 5.74
N SER A 23 -13.41 -7.26 6.74
CA SER A 23 -13.10 -6.92 8.14
C SER A 23 -12.01 -7.77 8.80
N THR A 24 -11.73 -8.96 8.26
CA THR A 24 -10.66 -9.85 8.74
C THR A 24 -9.34 -9.67 7.99
N CYS A 25 -9.33 -8.92 6.87
CA CYS A 25 -8.14 -8.74 6.06
C CYS A 25 -7.17 -7.75 6.72
N LYS A 26 -5.88 -8.05 6.61
CA LYS A 26 -4.77 -7.18 7.01
C LYS A 26 -4.52 -6.13 5.93
N PRO A 27 -4.20 -4.87 6.28
CA PRO A 27 -3.79 -3.86 5.30
C PRO A 27 -2.56 -4.28 4.51
N VAL A 28 -2.45 -3.82 3.27
CA VAL A 28 -1.34 -4.11 2.36
C VAL A 28 -0.62 -2.81 2.01
N SER A 29 0.70 -2.85 1.98
CA SER A 29 1.56 -1.72 1.66
C SER A 29 2.15 -1.86 0.26
N ASP A 30 2.36 -0.74 -0.45
CA ASP A 30 3.13 -0.69 -1.71
C ASP A 30 4.65 -0.60 -1.49
N ALA A 31 5.09 -0.16 -0.31
CA ALA A 31 6.49 -0.01 0.06
C ALA A 31 6.84 -0.82 1.31
N VAL A 32 8.10 -1.22 1.44
CA VAL A 32 8.63 -1.90 2.63
C VAL A 32 9.95 -1.26 3.08
N PRO A 33 10.24 -1.21 4.39
CA PRO A 33 11.52 -0.72 4.88
C PRO A 33 12.70 -1.48 4.23
N GLY A 34 13.65 -0.74 3.67
CA GLY A 34 14.81 -1.31 2.96
C GLY A 34 14.64 -1.45 1.45
N HIS A 35 13.45 -1.16 0.89
CA HIS A 35 13.28 -0.97 -0.55
C HIS A 35 13.68 0.45 -0.97
N GLY A 36 14.22 0.62 -2.18
CA GLY A 36 14.70 1.92 -2.68
C GLY A 36 13.61 2.98 -2.79
N ASP A 37 12.36 2.56 -2.85
CA ASP A 37 11.18 3.38 -3.06
C ASP A 37 10.48 3.75 -1.72
N TYR A 38 11.03 3.31 -0.59
CA TYR A 38 10.47 3.56 0.73
C TYR A 38 10.63 5.03 1.13
N ASN A 39 9.52 5.75 1.31
CA ASN A 39 9.51 7.16 1.70
C ASN A 39 9.75 7.39 3.19
N GLY A 40 10.52 6.54 3.86
CA GLY A 40 10.87 6.68 5.27
C GLY A 40 9.66 6.57 6.20
N GLY A 41 8.61 5.88 5.76
CA GLY A 41 7.40 5.63 6.55
C GLY A 41 6.42 6.79 6.55
N ARG A 42 6.42 7.62 5.51
CA ARG A 42 5.32 8.55 5.25
C ARG A 42 4.23 7.78 4.51
N TRP A 43 3.08 7.60 5.14
CA TRP A 43 2.00 6.79 4.64
C TRP A 43 0.79 7.64 4.24
N MET A 44 0.18 7.32 3.10
CA MET A 44 -1.17 7.73 2.74
C MET A 44 -2.10 6.52 2.80
N LEU A 45 -3.29 6.72 3.37
CA LEU A 45 -4.25 5.63 3.55
C LEU A 45 -5.27 5.63 2.40
N MET A 46 -5.32 4.52 1.67
CA MET A 46 -6.25 4.28 0.57
C MET A 46 -7.24 3.18 0.95
N GLN A 47 -8.52 3.39 0.65
CA GLN A 47 -9.55 2.35 0.77
C GLN A 47 -9.72 1.63 -0.56
N ALA A 48 -9.46 0.33 -0.58
CA ALA A 48 -9.68 -0.55 -1.72
C ALA A 48 -10.98 -1.35 -1.53
N TYR A 49 -12.00 -1.01 -2.31
CA TYR A 49 -13.31 -1.66 -2.29
C TYR A 49 -13.34 -2.88 -3.22
N GLY A 50 -14.29 -3.79 -2.98
CA GLY A 50 -14.47 -5.03 -3.74
C GLY A 50 -13.52 -6.16 -3.35
N ILE A 51 -12.62 -5.93 -2.39
CA ILE A 51 -11.69 -6.94 -1.88
C ILE A 51 -12.36 -7.73 -0.75
N THR A 52 -12.60 -9.02 -0.99
CA THR A 52 -13.26 -9.93 -0.02
C THR A 52 -12.34 -11.04 0.50
N SER A 53 -11.08 -11.07 0.05
CA SER A 53 -10.07 -12.05 0.45
C SER A 53 -8.72 -11.37 0.69
N GLN A 54 -7.85 -12.02 1.46
CA GLN A 54 -6.53 -11.47 1.79
C GLN A 54 -5.65 -11.40 0.54
N LEU A 55 -5.15 -10.21 0.26
CA LEU A 55 -4.11 -9.96 -0.73
C LEU A 55 -2.77 -9.71 -0.04
N THR A 56 -1.66 -9.96 -0.73
CA THR A 56 -0.31 -9.93 -0.11
C THR A 56 0.62 -8.88 -0.70
N ASN A 57 0.20 -8.18 -1.76
CA ASN A 57 0.99 -7.14 -2.41
C ASN A 57 0.08 -6.10 -3.09
N ALA A 58 0.60 -4.87 -3.24
CA ALA A 58 -0.15 -3.75 -3.80
C ALA A 58 -0.62 -3.98 -5.25
N VAL A 59 0.19 -4.65 -6.08
CA VAL A 59 -0.17 -4.96 -7.48
C VAL A 59 -1.47 -5.77 -7.54
N ALA A 60 -1.62 -6.76 -6.65
CA ALA A 60 -2.84 -7.54 -6.55
C ALA A 60 -4.03 -6.70 -6.08
N VAL A 61 -3.81 -5.73 -5.17
CA VAL A 61 -4.86 -4.81 -4.71
C VAL A 61 -5.36 -3.95 -5.86
N GLU A 62 -4.45 -3.31 -6.59
CA GLU A 62 -4.77 -2.43 -7.71
C GLU A 62 -5.49 -3.16 -8.85
N ALA A 63 -5.12 -4.42 -9.11
CA ALA A 63 -5.78 -5.23 -10.12
C ALA A 63 -7.16 -5.77 -9.70
N SER A 64 -7.39 -5.95 -8.40
CA SER A 64 -8.61 -6.61 -7.88
C SER A 64 -9.65 -5.64 -7.34
N ALA A 65 -9.24 -4.42 -6.96
CA ALA A 65 -10.14 -3.44 -6.38
C ALA A 65 -11.14 -2.94 -7.42
N SER A 66 -12.41 -2.85 -7.04
CA SER A 66 -13.44 -2.22 -7.88
C SER A 66 -13.31 -0.70 -7.89
N SER A 67 -12.80 -0.13 -6.79
CA SER A 67 -12.43 1.27 -6.68
C SER A 67 -11.40 1.46 -5.58
N ILE A 68 -10.56 2.48 -5.75
CA ILE A 68 -9.56 2.90 -4.76
C ILE A 68 -9.84 4.37 -4.44
N VAL A 69 -10.05 4.66 -3.16
CA VAL A 69 -10.41 5.99 -2.68
C VAL A 69 -9.39 6.49 -1.68
N ASP A 70 -8.87 7.70 -1.92
CA ASP A 70 -8.03 8.39 -0.96
C ASP A 70 -8.87 8.87 0.22
N THR A 71 -8.48 8.44 1.41
CA THR A 71 -9.19 8.81 2.65
C THR A 71 -8.85 10.22 3.14
N GLY A 72 -7.84 10.87 2.57
CA GLY A 72 -7.33 12.15 3.10
C GLY A 72 -6.42 11.98 4.32
N HIS A 73 -6.29 10.77 4.88
CA HIS A 73 -5.41 10.50 6.01
C HIS A 73 -3.97 10.29 5.56
N ARG A 74 -3.05 10.94 6.25
CA ARG A 74 -1.60 10.77 6.09
C ARG A 74 -0.96 10.66 7.46
N PHE A 75 0.02 9.79 7.62
CA PHE A 75 0.74 9.64 8.89
C PHE A 75 2.19 9.26 8.65
N VAL A 76 3.03 9.51 9.65
CA VAL A 76 4.46 9.15 9.61
C VAL A 76 4.70 8.03 10.62
N CYS A 77 4.97 6.83 10.12
CA CYS A 77 5.39 5.68 10.89
C CYS A 77 6.66 5.08 10.24
N PRO A 78 7.87 5.47 10.70
CA PRO A 78 9.14 5.02 10.13
C PRO A 78 9.43 3.52 10.32
N LEU A 79 8.54 2.79 11.00
CA LEU A 79 8.67 1.36 11.29
C LEU A 79 7.28 0.70 11.27
N ILE A 80 6.75 0.43 10.08
CA ILE A 80 5.82 -0.69 9.93
C ILE A 80 6.71 -1.94 9.79
N ARG A 81 6.76 -2.78 10.83
CA ARG A 81 7.43 -4.09 10.72
C ARG A 81 6.72 -4.88 9.61
N ALA A 82 7.47 -5.28 8.59
CA ALA A 82 7.04 -6.36 7.70
C ALA A 82 6.83 -7.61 8.57
N GLY A 83 5.59 -8.05 8.70
CA GLY A 83 5.19 -9.24 9.44
C GLY A 83 5.19 -10.47 8.55
#